data_AF-A0A977KXD6-F1
#
_entry.id   AF-A0A977KXD6-F1
#
_cell.length_a   1.000
_cell.length_b   1.000
_cell.length_c   1.000
_cell.angle_alpha   90.00
_cell.angle_beta   90.00
_cell.angle_gamma   90.00
#
_symmetry.space_group_name_H-M   'P 1'
#
loop_
_entity.id
_entity.type
_entity.pdbx_description
1 polymer ?
#
loop_
_entity_poly.entity_id
_entity_poly.type
_entity_poly.pdbx_seq_one_letter_code
_entity_poly.pdbx_strand_id
1 'polypeptide(L)'
;MPLRKKRGMAGDKTICLPIEEGIEYDLLLQNPDGYRGYLDKMLRKYPEIFPEEIEKGYKLQGLVTSKRQKLTTRRIRLKANKE
;
A
#
# COMPACT_ATOMS: atom_id res chain seq x y z
N MET A 1 15.61 25.12 13.73
CA MET A 1 14.62 25.43 12.67
C MET A 1 13.86 24.16 12.34
N PRO A 2 12.52 24.10 12.42
CA PRO A 2 11.80 22.88 12.09
C PRO A 2 11.75 22.71 10.56
N LEU A 3 12.36 21.65 10.06
CA LEU A 3 12.27 21.25 8.65
C LEU A 3 10.79 21.01 8.32
N ARG A 4 10.21 21.89 7.49
CA ARG A 4 8.85 21.73 6.97
C ARG A 4 8.80 20.42 6.18
N LYS A 5 8.17 19.40 6.77
CA LYS A 5 7.91 18.09 6.16
C LYS A 5 7.15 18.34 4.85
N LYS A 6 7.75 17.97 3.71
CA LYS A 6 7.13 18.12 2.39
C LYS A 6 5.78 17.42 2.41
N ARG A 7 4.70 18.18 2.27
CA ARG A 7 3.35 17.63 2.16
C ARG A 7 3.28 16.90 0.82
N GLY A 8 3.32 15.57 0.85
CA GLY A 8 3.18 14.74 -0.36
C GLY A 8 1.95 15.15 -1.16
N MET A 9 2.12 15.31 -2.47
CA MET A 9 1.04 15.64 -3.41
C MET A 9 -0.08 14.61 -3.31
N ALA A 10 -1.32 15.00 -3.64
CA ALA A 10 -2.44 14.07 -3.70
C ALA A 10 -2.19 13.02 -4.81
N GLY A 11 -1.72 11.84 -4.41
CA GLY A 11 -1.20 10.77 -5.29
C GLY A 11 0.07 10.11 -4.73
N ASP A 12 0.83 10.84 -3.90
CA ASP A 12 2.13 10.45 -3.33
C ASP A 12 2.05 9.30 -2.29
N LYS A 13 0.85 8.99 -1.80
CA LYS A 13 0.60 7.95 -0.77
C LYS A 13 -0.13 6.72 -1.31
N THR A 14 -0.35 6.64 -2.63
CA THR A 14 -1.10 5.54 -3.25
C THR A 14 -0.23 4.87 -4.30
N ILE A 15 0.09 3.60 -4.10
CA ILE A 15 0.85 2.78 -5.04
C ILE A 15 -0.15 1.94 -5.83
N CYS A 16 -0.10 2.01 -7.16
CA CYS A 16 -0.86 1.11 -8.02
C CYS A 16 -0.06 -0.17 -8.19
N LEU A 17 -0.59 -1.29 -7.69
CA LEU A 17 0.04 -2.60 -7.84
C LEU A 17 -0.62 -3.32 -9.01
N PRO A 18 0.14 -3.82 -10.01
CA PRO A 18 -0.42 -4.76 -10.96
C PRO A 18 -0.93 -5.99 -10.21
N ILE A 19 -2.19 -6.34 -10.43
CA ILE A 19 -2.78 -7.57 -9.89
C ILE A 19 -2.72 -8.61 -10.99
N GLU A 20 -2.08 -9.73 -10.71
CA GLU A 20 -1.97 -10.83 -11.69
C GLU A 20 -3.35 -11.43 -11.96
N GLU A 21 -3.59 -11.77 -13.22
CA GLU A 21 -4.84 -12.38 -13.67
C GLU A 21 -4.99 -13.75 -12.99
N GLY A 22 -6.08 -13.94 -12.24
CA GLY A 22 -6.32 -15.12 -11.40
C GLY A 22 -6.24 -14.87 -9.89
N ILE A 23 -5.83 -13.67 -9.45
CA ILE A 23 -5.95 -13.29 -8.04
C ILE A 23 -7.30 -12.61 -7.80
N GLU A 24 -8.12 -13.27 -6.99
CA GLU A 24 -9.37 -12.72 -6.47
C GLU A 24 -9.07 -11.52 -5.57
N TYR A 25 -9.24 -10.31 -6.13
CA TYR A 25 -8.90 -9.07 -5.44
C TYR A 25 -9.65 -8.91 -4.12
N ASP A 26 -10.94 -9.27 -4.10
CA ASP A 26 -11.77 -9.16 -2.91
C ASP A 26 -11.33 -10.14 -1.81
N LEU A 27 -11.05 -11.41 -2.17
CA LEU A 27 -10.52 -12.40 -1.23
C LEU A 27 -9.14 -12.00 -0.69
N LEU A 28 -8.29 -11.42 -1.53
CA LEU A 28 -6.99 -10.92 -1.11
C LEU A 28 -7.14 -9.72 -0.17
N LEU A 29 -8.08 -8.81 -0.45
CA LEU A 29 -8.38 -7.68 0.42
C LEU A 29 -8.96 -8.12 1.77
N GLN A 30 -9.79 -9.17 1.79
CA GLN A 30 -10.37 -9.73 3.01
C GLN A 30 -9.33 -10.52 3.83
N ASN A 31 -8.35 -11.15 3.19
CA ASN A 31 -7.29 -11.91 3.85
C ASN A 31 -6.04 -11.06 4.16
N PRO A 32 -5.87 -10.56 5.39
CA PRO A 32 -4.72 -9.73 5.74
C PRO A 32 -3.38 -10.48 5.62
N ASP A 33 -3.38 -11.79 5.85
CA ASP A 33 -2.18 -12.63 5.76
C ASP A 33 -1.77 -12.88 4.29
N GLY A 34 -2.74 -13.27 3.45
CA GLY A 34 -2.54 -13.42 2.01
C GLY A 34 -2.11 -12.11 1.34
N TYR A 35 -2.71 -10.98 1.73
CA TYR A 35 -2.28 -9.65 1.27
C TYR A 35 -0.85 -9.32 1.66
N ARG A 36 -0.39 -9.74 2.85
CA ARG A 36 1.01 -9.60 3.28
C ARG A 36 1.95 -10.35 2.35
N GLY A 37 1.67 -11.64 2.10
CA GLY A 37 2.47 -12.47 1.21
C GLY A 37 2.50 -11.95 -0.23
N TYR A 38 1.37 -11.45 -0.73
CA TYR A 38 1.31 -10.81 -2.05
C TYR A 38 2.16 -9.53 -2.10
N LEU A 39 2.09 -8.71 -1.06
CA LEU A 39 2.91 -7.51 -0.93
C LEU A 39 4.40 -7.83 -0.92
N ASP A 40 4.84 -8.88 -0.23
CA ASP A 40 6.24 -9.31 -0.22
C ASP A 40 6.72 -9.72 -1.62
N LYS A 41 5.89 -10.49 -2.34
CA LYS A 41 6.17 -10.84 -3.75
C LYS A 41 6.28 -9.59 -4.62
N MET A 42 5.36 -8.64 -4.47
CA MET A 42 5.37 -7.39 -5.22
C MET A 42 6.55 -6.50 -4.85
N LEU A 43 6.94 -6.47 -3.58
CA LEU A 43 8.10 -5.75 -3.09
C LEU A 43 9.39 -6.31 -3.70
N ARG A 44 9.51 -7.64 -3.81
CA ARG A 44 10.64 -8.30 -4.50
C ARG A 44 10.62 -8.06 -6.01
N LYS A 45 9.42 -8.05 -6.63
CA LYS A 45 9.26 -7.92 -8.08
C LYS A 45 9.44 -6.48 -8.56
N TYR A 46 9.01 -5.50 -7.77
CA TYR A 46 9.04 -4.07 -8.08
C TYR A 46 9.48 -3.23 -6.88
N PRO A 47 10.72 -3.40 -6.37
CA PRO A 47 11.17 -2.61 -5.21
C PRO A 47 11.19 -1.09 -5.50
N GLU A 48 11.33 -0.68 -6.77
CA GLU A 48 11.40 0.73 -7.18
C GLU A 48 10.13 1.54 -6.95
N ILE A 49 8.95 0.89 -6.96
CA ILE A 49 7.66 1.57 -6.72
C ILE A 49 7.33 1.67 -5.24
N PHE A 50 8.04 0.92 -4.39
CA PHE A 50 7.81 0.92 -2.95
C PHE A 50 8.79 1.86 -2.24
N PRO A 51 8.34 2.59 -1.22
CA PRO A 51 9.26 3.32 -0.36
C PRO A 51 10.08 2.35 0.48
N GLU A 52 11.40 2.59 0.63
CA GLU A 52 12.30 1.79 1.49
C GLU A 52 11.76 1.62 2.92
N GLU A 53 10.95 2.57 3.39
CA GLU A 53 10.27 2.51 4.68
C GLU A 53 9.32 1.32 4.87
N ILE A 54 8.87 0.66 3.79
CA ILE A 54 8.05 -0.55 3.89
C ILE A 54 8.81 -1.74 4.45
N GLU A 55 10.13 -1.80 4.23
CA GLU A 55 11.02 -2.83 4.75
C GLU A 55 11.12 -2.74 6.29
N LYS A 56 11.00 -1.53 6.86
CA LYS A 56 10.89 -1.31 8.31
C LYS A 56 9.58 -1.81 8.91
N GLY A 57 8.65 -2.26 8.07
CA GLY A 57 7.40 -2.88 8.43
C GLY A 57 6.20 -1.94 8.32
N TYR A 58 5.04 -2.54 8.05
CA TYR A 58 3.77 -1.84 7.86
C TYR A 58 2.61 -2.54 8.57
N LYS A 59 1.56 -1.78 8.88
CA LYS A 59 0.29 -2.24 9.41
C LYS A 59 -0.81 -2.03 8.38
N LEU A 60 -1.66 -3.02 8.22
CA LEU A 60 -2.89 -2.89 7.44
C LEU A 60 -3.86 -2.04 8.27
N GLN A 61 -4.13 -0.82 7.81
CA GLN A 61 -5.03 0.11 8.50
C GLN A 61 -6.51 -0.17 8.18
N GLY A 62 -6.81 -0.68 6.99
CA GLY A 62 -8.18 -1.03 6.60
C GLY A 62 -8.38 -1.01 5.10
N LEU A 63 -9.64 -0.97 4.68
CA LEU A 63 -10.08 -0.89 3.28
C LEU A 63 -10.71 0.49 3.05
N VAL A 64 -10.46 1.08 1.89
CA VAL A 64 -11.14 2.31 1.47
C VAL A 64 -11.66 2.13 0.05
N THR A 65 -12.96 2.33 -0.13
CA THR A 65 -13.60 2.27 -1.45
C THR A 65 -13.56 3.65 -2.07
N SER A 66 -12.81 3.80 -3.16
CA SER A 66 -12.74 5.05 -3.90
C SER A 66 -13.98 5.17 -4.79
N LYS A 67 -14.94 6.02 -4.42
CA LYS A 67 -16.17 6.24 -5.20
C LYS A 67 -15.90 6.69 -6.64
N ARG A 68 -14.83 7.47 -6.87
CA ARG A 68 -14.45 7.97 -8.21
C ARG A 68 -13.91 6.87 -9.13
N GLN A 69 -13.18 5.91 -8.59
CA GLN A 69 -12.57 4.81 -9.36
C GLN A 69 -13.38 3.51 -9.26
N LYS A 70 -14.44 3.50 -8.44
CA LYS A 70 -15.22 2.31 -8.05
C LYS A 70 -14.34 1.10 -7.66
N LEU A 71 -13.17 1.40 -7.07
CA LEU A 71 -12.18 0.41 -6.67
C LEU A 71 -12.03 0.44 -5.14
N THR A 72 -12.14 -0.72 -4.51
CA THR A 72 -11.72 -0.90 -3.12
C THR A 72 -10.20 -0.88 -3.07
N THR A 73 -9.56 -0.25 -2.11
CA THR A 73 -8.10 -0.22 -1.97
C THR A 73 -7.72 -0.51 -0.52
N ARG A 74 -6.62 -1.23 -0.29
CA ARG A 74 -6.14 -1.51 1.06
C ARG A 74 -5.25 -0.35 1.53
N ARG A 75 -5.59 0.22 2.67
CA ARG A 75 -4.78 1.26 3.31
C ARG A 75 -3.72 0.59 4.17
N ILE A 76 -2.46 0.82 3.84
CA ILE A 76 -1.32 0.42 4.65
C ILE A 76 -0.74 1.66 5.36
N ARG A 77 -0.35 1.49 6.62
CA ARG A 77 0.44 2.45 7.38
C ARG A 77 1.83 1.89 7.59
N LEU A 78 2.83 2.54 7.01
CA LEU A 78 4.22 2.23 7.31
C LEU A 78 4.52 2.61 8.76
N LYS A 79 5.29 1.80 9.49
CA LYS A 79 5.70 2.15 10.85
C LYS A 79 6.61 3.38 10.90
N ALA A 80 7.39 3.59 9.84
CA ALA A 80 8.29 4.73 9.72
C ALA A 80 7.53 6.05 9.49
N ASN A 81 6.32 6.00 8.93
CA ASN A 81 5.44 7.16 8.77
C ASN A 81 4.72 7.45 10.10
N LYS A 82 5.49 7.90 11.11
CA LYS A 82 4.96 8.69 12.23
C LYS A 82 4.65 10.09 11.69
N GLU A 83 3.44 10.28 11.23
CA GLU A 83 2.84 11.62 11.07
C GLU A 83 1.46 11.64 11.72
#